data_AF-A0A2I0AJX0-F1
#
_entry.id   AF-A0A2I0AJX0-F1
#
_cell.length_a   1.000
_cell.length_b   1.000
_cell.length_c   1.000
_cell.angle_alpha   90.00
_cell.angle_beta   90.00
_cell.angle_gamma   90.00
#
_symmetry.space_group_name_H-M   'P 1'
#
loop_
_entity.id
_entity.type
_entity.pdbx_description
1 polymer ?
#
loop_
_entity_poly.entity_id
_entity_poly.type
_entity_poly.pdbx_seq_one_letter_code
_entity_poly.pdbx_strand_id
1 'polypeptide(L)'
;MDPRETQPVTPQEGVISVALGGEGSSKTVNVSSLLNEKQRAEVTALLSGYIDIFAWSPKDITGVNRAISEHHLNVSQVVTPVTQKKRVMAGERQDAIKEEITKLLGAGYIREVQYP
;
A
#
# COMPACT_ATOMS: atom_id res chain seq x y z
N MET A 1 18.93 16.11 10.04
CA MET A 1 18.16 14.85 9.96
C MET A 1 17.06 15.04 8.92
N ASP A 2 16.88 14.09 8.00
CA ASP A 2 15.81 14.15 6.99
C ASP A 2 14.49 13.72 7.66
N PRO A 3 13.44 14.55 7.71
CA PRO A 3 12.16 14.20 8.33
C PRO A 3 11.41 13.04 7.64
N ARG A 4 11.97 12.46 6.57
CA ARG A 4 11.50 11.25 5.89
C ARG A 4 12.22 9.97 6.32
N GLU A 5 13.20 10.05 7.23
CA GLU A 5 13.66 8.85 7.95
C GLU A 5 12.53 8.44 8.89
N THR A 6 11.70 7.51 8.43
CA THR A 6 10.73 6.82 9.28
C THR A 6 11.47 6.25 10.46
N GLN A 7 11.11 6.70 11.68
CA GLN A 7 11.56 6.03 12.90
C GLN A 7 11.32 4.52 12.74
N PRO A 8 12.25 3.66 13.20
CA PRO A 8 12.00 2.24 13.27
C PRO A 8 10.65 2.04 13.94
N VAL A 9 9.69 1.45 13.23
CA VAL A 9 8.40 1.10 13.82
C VAL A 9 8.72 0.06 14.88
N THR A 10 8.70 0.47 16.15
CA THR A 10 8.84 -0.48 17.25
C THR A 10 7.65 -1.43 17.16
N PRO A 11 7.88 -2.75 17.19
CA PRO A 11 6.78 -3.69 17.30
C PRO A 11 5.92 -3.29 18.49
N GLN A 12 4.63 -3.13 18.27
CA GLN A 12 3.71 -2.82 19.35
C GLN A 12 3.75 -3.99 20.34
N GLU A 13 4.28 -3.76 21.53
CA GLU A 13 4.32 -4.78 22.59
C GLU A 13 2.90 -5.14 23.03
N GLY A 14 2.67 -6.42 23.35
CA GLY A 14 1.37 -6.90 23.81
C GLY A 14 0.34 -7.08 22.68
N VAL A 15 0.73 -7.74 21.57
CA VAL A 15 -0.18 -8.14 20.49
C VAL A 15 -0.07 -9.63 20.17
N ILE A 16 -1.15 -10.20 19.66
CA ILE A 16 -1.27 -11.59 19.20
C ILE A 16 -1.72 -11.55 17.73
N SER A 17 -1.05 -12.32 16.88
CA SER A 17 -1.44 -12.45 15.48
C SER A 17 -2.58 -13.47 15.32
N VAL A 18 -3.62 -13.10 14.57
CA VAL A 18 -4.80 -13.94 14.31
C VAL A 18 -5.08 -14.00 12.82
N ALA A 19 -5.37 -15.19 12.28
CA ALA A 19 -5.76 -15.39 10.89
C ALA A 19 -7.28 -15.17 10.73
N LEU A 20 -7.68 -14.34 9.76
CA LEU A 20 -9.09 -13.96 9.57
C LEU A 20 -9.85 -14.84 8.58
N GLY A 21 -9.16 -15.62 7.73
CA GLY A 21 -9.77 -16.39 6.63
C GLY A 21 -9.92 -17.89 6.89
N GLY A 22 -9.86 -18.32 8.14
CA GLY A 22 -9.79 -19.75 8.50
C GLY A 22 -8.37 -20.30 8.53
N GLU A 23 -8.28 -21.61 8.77
CA GLU A 23 -7.01 -22.31 8.95
C GLU A 23 -6.18 -22.31 7.66
N GLY A 24 -4.95 -21.79 7.71
CA GLY A 24 -4.05 -21.67 6.56
C GLY A 24 -4.17 -20.38 5.75
N SER A 25 -5.02 -19.42 6.15
CA SER A 25 -5.07 -18.11 5.49
C SER A 25 -3.79 -17.29 5.72
N SER A 26 -3.25 -16.70 4.65
CA SER A 26 -2.15 -15.74 4.73
C SER A 26 -2.57 -14.36 5.28
N LYS A 27 -3.88 -14.15 5.48
CA LYS A 27 -4.47 -12.88 5.93
C LYS A 27 -4.51 -12.80 7.45
N THR A 28 -3.42 -12.28 8.03
CA THR A 28 -3.24 -12.15 9.48
C THR A 28 -3.32 -10.71 9.96
N VAL A 29 -3.91 -10.51 11.14
CA VAL A 29 -3.97 -9.21 11.83
C VAL A 29 -3.43 -9.33 13.24
N ASN A 30 -2.90 -8.22 13.75
CA ASN A 30 -2.47 -8.13 15.13
C ASN A 30 -3.61 -7.55 15.99
N VAL A 31 -4.02 -8.31 17.01
CA VAL A 31 -4.98 -7.87 18.03
C VAL A 31 -4.27 -7.77 19.38
N SER A 32 -4.74 -6.93 20.29
CA SER A 32 -4.08 -6.79 21.60
C SER A 32 -4.09 -8.11 22.40
N SER A 33 -2.97 -8.42 23.04
CA SER A 33 -2.84 -9.56 23.96
C SER A 33 -3.60 -9.35 25.28
N LEU A 34 -4.08 -8.13 25.54
CA LEU A 34 -4.87 -7.81 26.74
C LEU A 34 -6.35 -8.18 26.60
N LEU A 35 -6.80 -8.56 25.40
CA LEU A 35 -8.16 -9.03 25.18
C LEU A 35 -8.35 -10.41 25.79
N ASN A 36 -9.45 -10.58 26.52
CA ASN A 36 -9.84 -11.92 26.97
C ASN A 36 -10.31 -12.79 25.78
N GLU A 37 -10.45 -14.09 26.01
CA GLU A 37 -10.80 -15.04 24.94
C GLU A 37 -12.10 -14.70 24.22
N LYS A 38 -13.11 -14.26 24.97
CA LYS A 38 -14.42 -13.86 24.41
C LYS A 38 -14.29 -12.63 23.51
N GLN A 39 -13.63 -11.58 23.98
CA GLN A 39 -13.40 -10.35 23.21
C GLN A 39 -12.57 -10.63 21.97
N ARG A 40 -11.53 -11.46 22.10
CA ARG A 40 -10.70 -11.87 20.96
C ARG A 40 -11.54 -12.61 19.93
N ALA A 41 -12.41 -13.53 20.34
CA ALA A 41 -13.32 -14.24 19.43
C ALA A 41 -14.29 -13.29 18.72
N GLU A 42 -14.90 -12.34 19.44
CA GLU A 42 -15.81 -11.34 18.89
C GLU A 42 -15.12 -10.42 17.87
N VAL A 43 -13.94 -9.89 18.19
CA VAL A 43 -13.15 -9.05 17.28
C VAL A 43 -12.70 -9.85 16.06
N THR A 44 -12.24 -11.08 16.25
CA THR A 44 -11.83 -11.94 15.14
C THR A 44 -13.01 -12.21 14.21
N ALA A 45 -14.17 -12.59 14.75
CA ALA A 45 -15.37 -12.84 13.96
C ALA A 45 -15.83 -11.60 13.18
N LEU A 46 -15.78 -10.41 13.81
CA LEU A 46 -16.09 -9.14 13.15
C LEU A 46 -15.14 -8.88 11.98
N LEU A 47 -13.84 -8.97 12.21
CA LEU A 47 -12.83 -8.70 11.18
C LEU A 47 -12.86 -9.74 10.06
N SER A 48 -13.13 -11.01 10.38
CA SER A 48 -13.37 -12.08 9.40
C SER A 48 -14.59 -11.79 8.52
N GLY A 49 -15.65 -11.21 9.07
CA GLY A 49 -16.84 -10.80 8.30
C GLY A 49 -16.58 -9.68 7.30
N TYR A 50 -15.51 -8.90 7.49
CA TYR A 50 -15.09 -7.79 6.62
C TYR A 50 -13.71 -8.03 6.00
N ILE A 51 -13.35 -9.30 5.78
CA ILE A 51 -12.03 -9.68 5.28
C ILE A 51 -11.70 -9.09 3.90
N ASP A 52 -12.73 -8.75 3.11
CA ASP A 52 -12.65 -8.17 1.78
C ASP A 52 -12.44 -6.65 1.78
N ILE A 53 -12.70 -5.96 2.90
CA ILE A 53 -12.48 -4.51 3.03
C ILE A 53 -10.99 -4.16 3.15
N PHE A 54 -10.18 -5.09 3.67
CA PHE A 54 -8.74 -4.85 3.87
C PHE A 54 -7.92 -5.10 2.60
N ALA A 55 -6.89 -4.29 2.43
CA ALA A 55 -5.89 -4.48 1.38
C ALA A 55 -4.77 -5.40 1.85
N TRP A 56 -4.87 -6.69 1.53
CA TRP A 56 -3.87 -7.72 1.91
C TRP A 56 -2.61 -7.68 1.03
N SER A 57 -2.78 -7.18 -0.18
CA SER A 57 -1.74 -6.94 -1.15
C SER A 57 -1.99 -5.59 -1.84
N PRO A 58 -0.98 -5.01 -2.51
CA PRO A 58 -1.17 -3.81 -3.31
C PRO A 58 -2.28 -3.97 -4.38
N LYS A 59 -2.53 -5.18 -4.87
CA LYS A 59 -3.59 -5.42 -5.86
C LYS A 59 -5.01 -5.25 -5.29
N ASP A 60 -5.17 -5.41 -3.98
CA ASP A 60 -6.47 -5.34 -3.31
C ASP A 60 -6.94 -3.91 -3.05
N ILE A 61 -6.04 -2.92 -3.13
CA ILE A 61 -6.43 -1.51 -3.09
C ILE A 61 -7.05 -1.17 -4.44
N THR A 62 -8.37 -1.35 -4.53
CA THR A 62 -9.16 -0.82 -5.62
C THR A 62 -9.17 0.70 -5.48
N GLY A 63 -8.49 1.40 -6.37
CA GLY A 63 -8.51 2.86 -6.39
C GLY A 63 -9.93 3.41 -6.50
N VAL A 64 -10.10 4.70 -6.21
CA VAL A 64 -11.39 5.38 -6.40
C VAL A 64 -11.71 5.43 -7.89
N ASN A 65 -12.97 5.20 -8.26
CA ASN A 65 -13.41 5.34 -9.64
C ASN A 65 -13.05 6.74 -10.15
N ARG A 66 -12.39 6.84 -11.31
CA ARG A 66 -12.00 8.13 -11.90
C ARG A 66 -13.19 9.06 -12.14
N ALA A 67 -14.37 8.51 -12.44
CA ALA A 67 -15.60 9.29 -12.57
C ALA A 67 -16.04 9.96 -11.25
N ILE A 68 -15.61 9.42 -10.11
CA ILE A 68 -15.91 9.95 -8.77
C ILE A 68 -14.83 10.95 -8.33
N SER A 69 -13.56 10.62 -8.56
CA SER A 69 -12.44 11.45 -8.11
C SER A 69 -11.24 11.32 -9.05
N GLU A 70 -11.20 12.19 -10.06
CA GLU A 70 -10.02 12.41 -10.90
C GLU A 70 -9.56 13.87 -10.75
N HIS A 71 -8.27 14.06 -10.47
CA HIS A 71 -7.69 15.39 -10.42
C HIS A 71 -7.14 15.78 -11.79
N HIS A 72 -7.66 16.87 -12.35
CA HIS A 72 -7.12 17.46 -13.57
C HIS A 72 -6.14 18.56 -13.21
N LEU A 73 -4.89 18.40 -13.66
CA LEU A 73 -3.90 19.46 -13.54
C LEU A 73 -4.25 20.58 -14.53
N ASN A 74 -4.55 21.78 -14.04
CA ASN A 74 -4.89 22.92 -14.89
C ASN A 74 -3.61 23.55 -15.47
N VAL A 75 -3.07 22.92 -16.52
CA VAL A 75 -1.87 23.38 -17.22
C VAL A 75 -2.27 24.17 -18.46
N SER A 76 -1.61 25.31 -18.70
CA SER A 76 -1.82 26.10 -19.92
C SER A 76 -1.44 25.28 -21.16
N GLN A 77 -2.36 25.21 -22.13
CA GLN A 77 -2.14 24.53 -23.41
C GLN A 77 -1.08 25.19 -24.29
N VAL A 78 -0.69 26.43 -23.96
CA VAL A 78 0.34 27.19 -24.69
C VAL A 78 1.75 26.77 -24.26
N VAL A 79 1.88 26.09 -23.12
CA VAL A 79 3.18 25.67 -22.58
C VAL A 79 3.60 24.35 -23.19
N THR A 80 4.79 24.32 -23.79
CA THR A 80 5.39 23.11 -24.34
C THR A 80 5.85 22.17 -23.23
N PRO A 81 5.60 20.84 -23.34
CA PRO A 81 6.18 19.85 -22.44
C PRO A 81 7.70 19.97 -22.35
N VAL A 82 8.27 19.77 -21.16
CA VAL A 82 9.72 19.80 -20.94
C VAL A 82 10.19 18.42 -20.51
N THR A 83 11.00 17.78 -21.35
CA THR A 83 11.61 16.48 -21.03
C THR A 83 12.76 16.65 -20.05
N GLN A 84 12.56 16.20 -18.81
CA GLN A 84 13.62 16.19 -17.80
C GLN A 84 14.52 14.96 -17.97
N LYS A 85 15.83 15.18 -17.95
CA LYS A 85 16.81 14.08 -18.00
C LYS A 85 16.65 13.20 -16.75
N LYS A 86 16.56 11.88 -16.96
CA LYS A 86 16.55 10.90 -15.87
C LYS A 86 17.78 11.10 -14.97
N ARG A 87 17.55 11.24 -13.66
CA ARG A 87 18.64 11.27 -12.67
C ARG A 87 19.23 9.88 -12.51
N VAL A 88 20.56 9.79 -12.51
CA VAL A 88 21.27 8.55 -12.20
C VAL A 88 21.28 8.35 -10.70
N MET A 89 20.76 7.22 -10.24
CA MET A 89 20.78 6.81 -8.83
C MET A 89 21.89 5.78 -8.60
N ALA A 90 22.46 5.73 -7.40
CA ALA A 90 23.44 4.73 -6.99
C ALA A 90 22.89 3.29 -7.16
N GLY A 91 23.76 2.32 -7.44
CA GLY A 91 23.39 0.95 -7.84
C GLY A 91 22.38 0.28 -6.91
N GLU A 92 22.62 0.30 -5.60
CA GLU A 92 21.71 -0.28 -4.60
C GLU A 92 20.29 0.30 -4.66
N ARG A 93 20.15 1.60 -4.97
CA ARG A 93 18.84 2.23 -5.12
C ARG A 93 18.14 1.83 -6.40
N GLN A 94 18.88 1.44 -7.44
CA GLN A 94 18.28 1.06 -8.72
C GLN A 94 17.47 -0.22 -8.62
N ASP A 95 17.92 -1.19 -7.82
CA ASP A 95 17.21 -2.46 -7.69
C ASP A 95 15.93 -2.31 -6.88
N ALA A 96 15.96 -1.54 -5.79
CA ALA A 96 14.75 -1.16 -5.05
C ALA A 96 13.74 -0.40 -5.94
N ILE A 97 14.22 0.51 -6.82
CA ILE A 97 13.36 1.21 -7.78
C ILE A 97 12.71 0.24 -8.77
N LYS A 98 13.45 -0.74 -9.30
CA LYS A 98 12.90 -1.72 -10.25
C LYS A 98 11.84 -2.60 -9.59
N GLU A 99 12.09 -3.04 -8.36
CA GLU A 99 11.13 -3.85 -7.59
C GLU A 99 9.83 -3.08 -7.35
N GLU A 100 9.93 -1.83 -6.88
CA GLU A 100 8.75 -1.01 -6.63
C GLU A 100 8.00 -0.66 -7.93
N ILE A 101 8.70 -0.36 -9.03
CA ILE A 101 8.06 -0.16 -10.35
C ILE A 101 7.27 -1.40 -10.77
N THR A 102 7.85 -2.59 -10.62
CA THR A 102 7.20 -3.86 -11.00
C THR A 102 5.94 -4.09 -10.17
N LYS A 103 6.01 -3.82 -8.86
CA LYS A 103 4.88 -3.90 -7.93
C LYS A 103 3.77 -2.90 -8.29
N LEU A 104 4.10 -1.64 -8.55
CA LEU A 104 3.14 -0.59 -8.89
C LEU A 104 2.48 -0.81 -10.26
N LEU A 105 3.24 -1.29 -11.26
CA LEU A 105 2.71 -1.71 -12.56
C LEU A 105 1.77 -2.91 -12.41
N GLY A 106 2.19 -3.93 -11.64
CA GLY A 106 1.38 -5.12 -11.40
C GLY A 106 0.08 -4.86 -10.63
N ALA A 107 0.02 -3.76 -9.86
CA ALA A 107 -1.19 -3.27 -9.20
C ALA A 107 -2.02 -2.29 -10.07
N GLY A 108 -1.50 -1.86 -11.23
CA GLY A 108 -2.19 -0.93 -12.12
C GLY A 108 -2.22 0.53 -11.66
N TYR A 109 -1.42 0.90 -10.65
CA TYR A 109 -1.37 2.28 -10.13
C TYR A 109 -0.63 3.23 -11.06
N ILE A 110 0.39 2.71 -11.74
CA ILE A 110 1.14 3.42 -12.77
C ILE A 110 0.95 2.71 -14.11
N ARG A 111 1.17 3.44 -15.20
CA ARG A 111 1.13 2.91 -16.56
C ARG A 111 2.23 3.56 -17.39
N GLU A 112 2.73 2.83 -18.37
CA GLU A 112 3.62 3.41 -19.36
C GLU A 112 2.87 4.43 -20.20
N VAL A 113 3.53 5.56 -20.47
CA VAL A 113 3.03 6.63 -21.34
C VAL A 113 4.17 7.07 -22.25
N GLN A 114 3.85 7.36 -23.51
CA GLN A 114 4.80 8.00 -24.42
C GLN A 114 4.69 9.51 -24.23
N TYR A 115 5.81 10.15 -23.87
CA TYR A 115 5.90 11.60 -23.84
C TYR A 115 6.30 12.12 -25.23
N PRO A 116 5.71 13.23 -25.71
CA PRO A 116 6.12 13.88 -26.96
C PRO A 116 7.57 14.39 -26.93
#